data_AF-K9E2C4-F1
#
_entry.id   AF-K9E2C4-F1
#
_cell.length_a   1.000
_cell.length_b   1.000
_cell.length_c   1.000
_cell.angle_alpha   90.00
_cell.angle_beta   90.00
_cell.angle_gamma   90.00
#
_symmetry.space_group_name_H-M   'P 1'
#
loop_
_entity.id
_entity.type
_entity.pdbx_description
1 polymer ?
#
loop_
_entity_poly.entity_id
_entity_poly.type
_entity_poly.pdbx_seq_one_letter_code
_entity_poly.pdbx_strand_id
1 'polypeptide(L)'
;MMAARSAWSSPGDIVASVQRLWDSGAILAARLDGVALFPHEVRLRQPSVAAMGEQFDLVRDWIGALRSSSRPERGDGYELVWRDINHRQLGRNRIPVAAIVESEASALRMIGRGADTRRFDELVAMTLGAFPVLRPWLARQPLRLLEHGDGWERVLAVLRWFVANPRPGIYLRQLDIPGVDTKFIEVRKGLMAELLDQVLPAESIDAGAVGARQFDTRYGLLGKPAQIRFRILDQRHYVGGCSDLMVPVAQFAALRTGVDRVYITENEVNALAFPDVESSMVVFGGGYGIDRLAQVDWLRSRRVLYWGDIDTHGFAILDRLRASIPGAASLLMDADTLQAHRHVWGQEDGDKRCLADLMRLTEQERELFLQLRGDILGERLRLEQERIGYTWAVDAIRQT
;
A
#
# COMPACT_ATOMS: atom_id res chain seq x y z
N MET A 1 -16.67 -20.71 34.02
CA MET A 1 -16.61 -19.73 35.12
C MET A 1 -15.19 -19.16 35.12
N MET A 2 -15.00 -17.95 34.57
CA MET A 2 -13.67 -17.32 34.48
C MET A 2 -13.14 -17.05 35.89
N ALA A 3 -12.12 -17.80 36.30
CA ALA A 3 -11.40 -17.53 37.55
C ALA A 3 -10.87 -16.09 37.49
N ALA A 4 -11.27 -15.27 38.48
CA ALA A 4 -10.71 -13.95 38.66
C ALA A 4 -9.17 -14.09 38.69
N ARG A 5 -8.46 -13.37 37.82
CA ARG A 5 -6.99 -13.29 37.85
C ARG A 5 -6.58 -12.96 39.29
N SER A 6 -5.82 -13.83 39.95
CA SER A 6 -5.28 -13.55 41.28
C SER A 6 -4.47 -12.25 41.24
N ALA A 7 -4.55 -11.43 42.28
CA ALA A 7 -3.78 -10.19 42.38
C ALA A 7 -2.24 -10.43 42.41
N TRP A 8 -1.79 -11.68 42.60
CA TRP A 8 -0.39 -12.07 42.73
C TRP A 8 0.15 -12.75 41.47
N SER A 9 1.46 -12.63 41.25
CA SER A 9 2.14 -13.21 40.10
C SER A 9 2.13 -14.74 40.14
N SER A 10 1.72 -15.36 39.06
CA SER A 10 1.77 -16.81 38.84
C SER A 10 3.05 -17.23 38.10
N PRO A 11 3.37 -18.54 38.02
CA PRO A 11 4.39 -19.03 37.09
C PRO A 11 4.13 -18.59 35.64
N GLY A 12 2.85 -18.52 35.25
CA GLY A 12 2.44 -18.02 33.94
C GLY A 12 2.82 -16.57 33.69
N ASP A 13 2.82 -15.71 34.71
CA ASP A 13 3.28 -14.31 34.57
C ASP A 13 4.80 -14.23 34.32
N ILE A 14 5.58 -15.16 34.88
CA ILE A 14 7.04 -15.24 34.65
C ILE A 14 7.31 -15.68 33.21
N VAL A 15 6.65 -16.75 32.77
CA VAL A 15 6.73 -17.23 31.37
C VAL A 15 6.27 -16.14 30.41
N ALA A 16 5.17 -15.43 30.71
CA ALA A 16 4.69 -14.31 29.90
C ALA A 16 5.69 -13.14 29.86
N SER A 17 6.47 -12.92 30.93
CA SER A 17 7.55 -11.93 30.93
C SER A 17 8.65 -12.30 29.93
N VAL A 18 9.06 -13.56 29.89
CA VAL A 18 10.02 -14.07 28.91
C VAL A 18 9.43 -14.05 27.49
N GLN A 19 8.15 -14.43 27.34
CA GLN A 19 7.45 -14.38 26.06
C GLN A 19 7.43 -12.97 25.47
N ARG A 20 7.25 -11.93 26.29
CA ARG A 20 7.34 -10.52 25.84
C ARG A 20 8.73 -10.14 25.30
N LEU A 21 9.81 -10.71 25.84
CA LEU A 21 11.16 -10.49 25.30
C LEU A 21 11.37 -11.20 23.95
N TRP A 22 10.70 -12.34 23.74
CA TRP A 22 10.66 -13.00 22.44
C TRP A 22 9.83 -12.21 21.44
N ASP A 23 8.60 -11.83 21.80
CA ASP A 23 7.64 -11.15 20.92
C ASP A 23 8.12 -9.76 20.48
N SER A 24 8.97 -9.10 21.27
CA SER A 24 9.64 -7.85 20.88
C SER A 24 10.86 -8.07 19.97
N GLY A 25 11.30 -9.32 19.78
CA GLY A 25 12.53 -9.67 19.08
C GLY A 25 13.81 -9.47 19.90
N ALA A 26 13.72 -8.99 21.15
CA ALA A 26 14.88 -8.62 21.96
C ALA A 26 15.85 -9.79 22.18
N ILE A 27 15.35 -11.01 22.41
CA ILE A 27 16.20 -12.20 22.57
C ILE A 27 17.03 -12.46 21.31
N LEU A 28 16.41 -12.43 20.14
CA LEU A 28 17.07 -12.71 18.86
C LEU A 28 18.03 -11.60 18.44
N ALA A 29 17.67 -10.33 18.68
CA ALA A 29 18.55 -9.19 18.44
C ALA A 29 19.79 -9.22 19.34
N ALA A 30 19.60 -9.48 20.64
CA ALA A 30 20.68 -9.62 21.61
C ALA A 30 21.65 -10.74 21.22
N ARG A 31 21.11 -11.88 20.75
CA ARG A 31 21.88 -13.00 20.22
C ARG A 31 22.72 -12.63 19.00
N LEU A 32 22.18 -11.83 18.08
CA LEU A 32 22.88 -11.37 16.86
C LEU A 32 24.04 -10.41 17.17
N ASP A 33 23.84 -9.49 18.11
CA ASP A 33 24.81 -8.44 18.43
C ASP A 33 25.73 -8.79 19.62
N GLY A 34 25.48 -9.92 20.29
CA GLY A 34 26.25 -10.35 21.45
C GLY A 34 25.98 -9.51 22.70
N VAL A 35 24.82 -8.84 22.77
CA VAL A 35 24.43 -8.02 23.91
C VAL A 35 23.85 -8.92 25.01
N ALA A 36 24.28 -8.72 26.26
CA ALA A 36 23.78 -9.49 27.39
C ALA A 36 22.35 -9.05 27.77
N LEU A 37 21.38 -9.94 27.60
CA LEU A 37 19.99 -9.75 28.07
C LEU A 37 19.70 -10.53 29.37
N PHE A 38 20.54 -11.51 29.70
CA PHE A 38 20.39 -12.38 30.86
C PHE A 38 21.57 -12.18 31.82
N PRO A 39 21.37 -12.29 33.15
CA PRO A 39 20.15 -12.76 33.82
C PRO A 39 18.97 -11.77 33.74
N HIS A 40 17.76 -12.29 33.49
CA HIS A 40 16.53 -11.49 33.42
C HIS A 40 15.72 -11.63 34.71
N GLU A 41 15.53 -10.53 35.43
CA GLU A 41 14.75 -10.48 36.66
C GLU A 41 13.28 -10.15 36.38
N VAL A 42 12.38 -11.00 36.88
CA VAL A 42 10.93 -10.77 36.87
C VAL A 42 10.46 -10.50 38.30
N ARG A 43 10.11 -9.25 38.58
CA ARG A 43 9.53 -8.87 39.88
C ARG A 43 8.14 -9.49 40.06
N LEU A 44 7.90 -10.09 41.22
CA LEU A 44 6.65 -10.77 41.53
C LEU A 44 5.69 -9.83 42.27
N ARG A 45 4.45 -9.74 41.80
CA ARG A 45 3.34 -9.19 42.58
C ARG A 45 3.06 -10.16 43.72
N GLN A 46 3.30 -9.74 44.94
CA GLN A 46 3.23 -10.56 46.14
C GLN A 46 1.99 -10.22 47.00
N PRO A 47 1.54 -11.13 47.88
CA PRO A 47 0.59 -10.84 48.94
C PRO A 47 0.95 -9.60 49.77
N SER A 48 -0.08 -8.85 50.18
CA SER A 48 0.08 -7.80 51.19
C SER A 48 0.26 -8.40 52.59
N VAL A 49 0.72 -7.59 53.55
CA VAL A 49 0.88 -8.04 54.95
C VAL A 49 -0.45 -8.55 55.53
N ALA A 50 -1.56 -7.87 55.24
CA ALA A 50 -2.90 -8.31 55.67
C ALA A 50 -3.27 -9.68 55.06
N ALA A 51 -3.06 -9.86 53.76
CA ALA A 51 -3.37 -11.12 53.08
C ALA A 51 -2.49 -12.29 53.58
N MET A 52 -1.25 -12.03 54.00
CA MET A 52 -0.40 -13.05 54.62
C MET A 52 -0.97 -13.58 55.96
N GLY A 53 -1.65 -12.73 56.73
CA GLY A 53 -2.30 -13.12 57.98
C GLY A 53 -3.67 -13.77 57.77
N GLU A 54 -4.48 -13.24 56.86
CA GLU A 54 -5.89 -13.62 56.68
C GLU A 54 -6.11 -14.76 55.69
N GLN A 55 -5.18 -14.99 54.75
CA GLN A 55 -5.35 -15.93 53.62
C GLN A 55 -4.17 -16.92 53.54
N PHE A 56 -3.78 -17.50 54.68
CA PHE A 56 -2.57 -18.31 54.81
C PHE A 56 -2.48 -19.47 53.81
N ASP A 57 -3.54 -20.26 53.64
CA ASP A 57 -3.55 -21.41 52.72
C ASP A 57 -3.36 -20.96 51.26
N LEU A 58 -4.00 -19.85 50.85
CA LEU A 58 -3.83 -19.29 49.50
C LEU A 58 -2.40 -18.79 49.26
N VAL A 59 -1.75 -18.20 50.27
CA VAL A 59 -0.34 -17.78 50.18
C VAL A 59 0.60 -18.99 50.09
N ARG A 60 0.34 -20.05 50.86
CA ARG A 60 1.12 -21.30 50.80
C ARG A 60 1.00 -21.96 49.43
N ASP A 61 -0.22 -22.06 48.90
CA ASP A 61 -0.49 -22.67 47.59
C ASP A 61 0.15 -21.84 46.46
N TRP A 62 0.11 -20.51 46.57
CA TRP A 62 0.80 -19.59 45.66
C TRP A 62 2.34 -19.79 45.66
N ILE A 63 2.96 -19.85 46.85
CA ILE A 63 4.41 -20.15 46.97
C ILE A 63 4.70 -21.55 46.39
N GLY A 64 3.86 -22.54 46.68
CA GLY A 64 3.96 -23.89 46.16
C GLY A 64 3.95 -23.94 44.63
N ALA A 65 3.02 -23.22 44.00
CA ALA A 65 2.93 -23.11 42.54
C ALA A 65 4.17 -22.46 41.91
N LEU A 66 4.71 -21.41 42.54
CA LEU A 66 5.94 -20.76 42.09
C LEU A 66 7.17 -21.67 42.23
N ARG A 67 7.26 -22.43 43.33
CA ARG A 67 8.37 -23.37 43.55
C ARG A 67 8.32 -24.56 42.62
N SER A 68 7.16 -25.19 42.45
CA SER A 68 7.01 -26.37 41.61
C SER A 68 7.31 -26.10 40.13
N SER A 69 7.30 -24.83 39.72
CA SER A 69 7.67 -24.37 38.38
C SER A 69 9.10 -23.81 38.27
N SER A 70 9.88 -23.86 39.35
CA SER A 70 11.24 -23.30 39.41
C SER A 70 12.33 -24.33 39.06
N ARG A 71 13.50 -23.83 38.68
CA ARG A 71 14.66 -24.63 38.31
C ARG A 71 15.07 -25.68 39.35
N PRO A 72 15.14 -25.39 40.66
CA PRO A 72 15.47 -26.42 41.65
C PRO A 72 14.55 -27.64 41.65
N GLU A 73 13.26 -27.47 41.30
CA GLU A 73 12.27 -28.56 41.31
C GLU A 73 12.12 -29.23 39.94
N ARG A 74 12.27 -28.47 38.84
CA ARG A 74 12.09 -28.99 37.45
C ARG A 74 13.38 -29.32 36.71
N GLY A 75 14.52 -28.87 37.23
CA GLY A 75 15.82 -28.93 36.56
C GLY A 75 16.07 -27.78 35.57
N ASP A 76 15.05 -27.02 35.18
CA ASP A 76 15.15 -25.87 34.29
C ASP A 76 14.13 -24.76 34.62
N GLY A 77 14.30 -23.58 34.02
CA GLY A 77 13.42 -22.44 34.24
C GLY A 77 14.07 -21.31 35.03
N TYR A 78 13.34 -20.76 36.00
CA TYR A 78 13.77 -19.62 36.81
C TYR A 78 14.16 -20.03 38.23
N GLU A 79 14.98 -19.21 38.89
CA GLU A 79 15.28 -19.30 40.31
C GLU A 79 14.51 -18.23 41.08
N LEU A 80 13.95 -18.57 42.25
CA LEU A 80 13.23 -17.63 43.09
C LEU A 80 14.17 -16.87 44.01
N VAL A 81 14.04 -15.55 44.02
CA VAL A 81 14.70 -14.67 45.00
C VAL A 81 13.78 -14.51 46.20
N TRP A 82 14.30 -14.80 47.39
CA TRP A 82 13.55 -14.81 48.63
C TRP A 82 13.88 -13.61 49.50
N ARG A 83 12.86 -13.10 50.22
CA ARG A 83 13.03 -12.08 51.26
C ARG A 83 12.47 -12.57 52.57
N ASP A 84 13.23 -12.36 53.64
CA ASP A 84 12.77 -12.57 55.02
C ASP A 84 11.75 -11.50 55.41
N ILE A 85 10.64 -11.93 56.00
CA ILE A 85 9.59 -11.09 56.57
C ILE A 85 9.39 -11.52 58.01
N ASN A 86 9.35 -10.54 58.92
CA ASN A 86 9.04 -10.77 60.32
C ASN A 86 7.59 -10.32 60.59
N HIS A 87 6.69 -11.28 60.83
CA HIS A 87 5.28 -11.01 61.07
C HIS A 87 4.92 -11.25 62.55
N ARG A 88 4.23 -10.29 63.17
CA ARG A 88 3.94 -10.29 64.61
C ARG A 88 3.12 -11.50 65.08
N GLN A 89 2.30 -12.09 64.21
CA GLN A 89 1.48 -13.28 64.51
C GLN A 89 2.00 -14.59 63.87
N LEU A 90 2.84 -14.53 62.83
CA LEU A 90 3.27 -15.71 62.06
C LEU A 90 4.78 -16.00 62.20
N GLY A 91 5.52 -15.21 62.97
CA GLY A 91 6.97 -15.34 63.14
C GLY A 91 7.76 -14.95 61.88
N ARG A 92 9.00 -15.45 61.77
CA ARG A 92 9.92 -15.19 60.66
C ARG A 92 9.59 -16.11 59.48
N ASN A 93 9.12 -15.55 58.38
CA ASN A 93 8.78 -16.26 57.15
C ASN A 93 9.59 -15.75 55.96
N ARG A 94 9.66 -16.53 54.88
CA ARG A 94 10.29 -16.13 53.62
C ARG A 94 9.24 -16.05 52.51
N ILE A 95 9.28 -14.99 51.72
CA ILE A 95 8.40 -14.81 50.56
C ILE A 95 9.22 -14.64 49.28
N PRO A 96 8.80 -15.22 48.14
CA PRO A 96 9.47 -14.95 46.87
C PRO A 96 9.12 -13.52 46.39
N VAL A 97 10.15 -12.75 46.03
CA VAL A 97 10.02 -11.35 45.58
C VAL A 97 10.32 -11.16 44.10
N ALA A 98 11.14 -12.04 43.53
CA ALA A 98 11.50 -12.03 42.12
C ALA A 98 11.78 -13.45 41.62
N ALA A 99 11.76 -13.62 40.30
CA ALA A 99 12.23 -14.81 39.60
C ALA A 99 13.36 -14.41 38.63
N ILE A 100 14.52 -15.06 38.74
CA ILE A 100 15.67 -14.82 37.88
C ILE A 100 15.73 -15.92 36.82
N VAL A 101 15.70 -15.53 35.55
CA VAL A 101 16.03 -16.42 34.43
C VAL A 101 17.50 -16.22 34.10
N GLU A 102 18.33 -17.20 34.45
CA GLU A 102 19.80 -17.05 34.42
C GLU A 102 20.37 -16.91 33.01
N SER A 103 19.82 -17.62 32.03
CA SER A 103 20.38 -17.70 30.68
C SER A 103 19.32 -17.68 29.59
N GLU A 104 19.74 -17.29 28.40
CA GLU A 104 18.94 -17.37 27.17
C GLU A 104 18.44 -18.80 26.92
N ALA A 105 19.29 -19.81 27.12
CA ALA A 105 18.92 -21.20 26.91
C ALA A 105 17.76 -21.63 27.84
N SER A 106 17.78 -21.20 29.11
CA SER A 106 16.66 -21.44 30.03
C SER A 106 15.40 -20.70 29.60
N ALA A 107 15.53 -19.43 29.20
CA ALA A 107 14.42 -18.62 28.70
C ALA A 107 13.72 -19.27 27.50
N LEU A 108 14.47 -19.69 26.49
CA LEU A 108 13.94 -20.32 25.27
C LEU A 108 13.26 -21.67 25.55
N ARG A 109 13.78 -22.46 26.50
CA ARG A 109 13.12 -23.69 26.95
C ARG A 109 11.78 -23.40 27.63
N MET A 110 11.73 -22.38 28.50
CA MET A 110 10.50 -21.99 29.20
C MET A 110 9.35 -21.61 28.25
N ILE A 111 9.67 -20.99 27.11
CA ILE A 111 8.67 -20.57 26.11
C ILE A 111 8.58 -21.52 24.89
N GLY A 112 9.34 -22.62 24.88
CA GLY A 112 9.30 -23.61 23.80
C GLY A 112 9.86 -23.14 22.45
N ARG A 113 10.75 -22.14 22.42
CA ARG A 113 11.24 -21.49 21.18
C ARG A 113 12.60 -22.00 20.67
N GLY A 114 13.10 -23.11 21.21
CA GLY A 114 14.43 -23.62 20.85
C GLY A 114 14.61 -24.01 19.37
N ALA A 115 13.55 -24.49 18.70
CA ALA A 115 13.59 -24.79 17.27
C ALA A 115 13.63 -23.51 16.43
N ASP A 116 12.81 -22.52 16.78
CA ASP A 116 12.77 -21.22 16.10
C ASP A 116 14.13 -20.51 16.20
N THR A 117 14.81 -20.57 17.35
CA THR A 117 16.15 -19.98 17.49
C THR A 117 17.19 -20.66 16.60
N ARG A 118 17.18 -21.99 16.50
CA ARG A 118 18.09 -22.69 15.56
C ARG A 118 17.81 -22.29 14.12
N ARG A 119 16.53 -22.20 13.75
CA ARG A 119 16.13 -21.74 12.42
C ARG A 119 16.58 -20.30 12.16
N PHE A 120 16.48 -19.42 13.16
CA PHE A 120 16.97 -18.06 13.08
C PHE A 120 18.48 -18.03 12.80
N ASP A 121 19.27 -18.82 13.53
CA ASP A 121 20.73 -18.87 13.35
C ASP A 121 21.12 -19.31 11.93
N GLU A 122 20.44 -20.32 11.38
CA GLU A 122 20.63 -20.77 9.98
C GLU A 122 20.34 -19.63 8.99
N LEU A 123 19.21 -18.95 9.17
CA LEU A 123 18.78 -17.86 8.29
C LEU A 123 19.74 -16.66 8.39
N VAL A 124 20.21 -16.31 9.59
CA VAL A 124 21.21 -15.26 9.81
C VAL A 124 22.52 -15.61 9.14
N ALA A 125 23.05 -16.83 9.37
CA ALA A 125 24.31 -17.27 8.77
C ALA A 125 24.27 -17.20 7.24
N MET A 126 23.19 -17.70 6.64
CA MET A 126 22.96 -17.63 5.19
C MET A 126 22.83 -16.18 4.70
N THR A 127 22.10 -15.33 5.43
CA THR A 127 21.88 -13.93 5.04
C THR A 127 23.16 -13.12 5.10
N LEU A 128 23.90 -13.22 6.20
CA LEU A 128 25.14 -12.47 6.39
C LEU A 128 26.29 -13.01 5.54
N GLY A 129 26.27 -14.31 5.21
CA GLY A 129 27.20 -14.88 4.24
C GLY A 129 27.02 -14.30 2.82
N ALA A 130 25.79 -13.99 2.43
CA ALA A 130 25.50 -13.37 1.13
C ALA A 130 25.55 -11.83 1.15
N PHE A 131 25.04 -11.21 2.22
CA PHE A 131 24.85 -9.77 2.36
C PHE A 131 25.16 -9.31 3.80
N PRO A 132 26.44 -9.11 4.16
CA PRO A 132 26.84 -8.62 5.48
C PRO A 132 26.15 -7.30 5.88
N VAL A 133 25.84 -6.44 4.89
CA VAL A 133 25.18 -5.13 5.07
C VAL A 133 23.79 -5.24 5.70
N LEU A 134 23.14 -6.41 5.65
CA LEU A 134 21.80 -6.61 6.21
C LEU A 134 21.79 -6.84 7.73
N ARG A 135 22.94 -6.85 8.41
CA ARG A 135 23.01 -7.03 9.86
C ARG A 135 22.11 -6.06 10.66
N PRO A 136 22.07 -4.74 10.37
CA PRO A 136 21.20 -3.82 11.11
C PRO A 136 19.71 -4.13 10.92
N TRP A 137 19.30 -4.62 9.74
CA TRP A 137 17.92 -5.04 9.51
C TRP A 137 17.56 -6.28 10.29
N LEU A 138 18.46 -7.28 10.34
CA LEU A 138 18.27 -8.49 11.13
C LEU A 138 18.13 -8.18 12.62
N ALA A 139 18.91 -7.23 13.15
CA ALA A 139 18.80 -6.77 14.54
C ALA A 139 17.47 -6.07 14.82
N ARG A 140 16.99 -5.25 13.87
CA ARG A 140 15.75 -4.48 14.00
C ARG A 140 14.49 -5.32 13.77
N GLN A 141 14.55 -6.36 12.95
CA GLN A 141 13.40 -7.15 12.47
C GLN A 141 13.63 -8.68 12.55
N PRO A 142 14.13 -9.23 13.67
CA PRO A 142 14.53 -10.64 13.74
C PRO A 142 13.36 -11.62 13.60
N LEU A 143 12.17 -11.26 14.12
CA LEU A 143 10.98 -12.10 13.99
C LEU A 143 10.44 -12.14 12.55
N ARG A 144 10.64 -11.07 11.79
CA ARG A 144 10.20 -11.00 10.39
C ARG A 144 11.06 -11.87 9.48
N LEU A 145 12.35 -12.04 9.83
CA LEU A 145 13.20 -13.05 9.20
C LEU A 145 12.61 -14.46 9.39
N LEU A 146 12.19 -14.80 10.61
CA LEU A 146 11.57 -16.09 10.91
C LEU A 146 10.24 -16.28 10.19
N GLU A 147 9.38 -15.25 10.18
CA GLU A 147 8.10 -15.27 9.46
C GLU A 147 8.27 -15.56 7.97
N HIS A 148 9.33 -15.03 7.36
CA HIS A 148 9.66 -15.25 5.95
C HIS A 148 10.71 -16.35 5.73
N GLY A 149 11.01 -17.14 6.76
CA GLY A 149 12.05 -18.18 6.71
C GLY A 149 11.78 -19.23 5.63
N ASP A 150 10.50 -19.48 5.34
CA ASP A 150 10.07 -20.34 4.24
C ASP A 150 10.24 -19.63 2.90
N GLY A 151 11.18 -20.12 2.09
CA GLY A 151 11.56 -19.49 0.84
C GLY A 151 12.55 -18.34 0.98
N TRP A 152 13.22 -18.19 2.12
CA TRP A 152 14.23 -17.13 2.30
C TRP A 152 15.39 -17.23 1.30
N GLU A 153 15.79 -18.44 0.90
CA GLU A 153 16.79 -18.64 -0.17
C GLU A 153 16.40 -17.93 -1.48
N ARG A 154 15.11 -17.94 -1.80
CA ARG A 154 14.54 -17.24 -2.95
C ARG A 154 14.56 -15.73 -2.77
N VAL A 155 14.33 -15.24 -1.56
CA VAL A 155 14.53 -13.80 -1.23
C VAL A 155 15.97 -13.40 -1.52
N LEU A 156 16.95 -14.14 -0.99
CA LEU A 156 18.36 -13.85 -1.23
C LEU A 156 18.74 -13.98 -2.72
N ALA A 157 18.13 -14.91 -3.46
CA ALA A 157 18.33 -15.02 -4.90
C ALA A 157 17.85 -13.77 -5.65
N VAL A 158 16.70 -13.21 -5.27
CA VAL A 158 16.19 -11.93 -5.81
C VAL A 158 17.15 -10.79 -5.50
N LEU A 159 17.62 -10.68 -4.25
CA LEU A 159 18.58 -9.63 -3.88
C LEU A 159 19.87 -9.75 -4.70
N ARG A 160 20.41 -10.96 -4.86
CA ARG A 160 21.63 -11.20 -5.67
C ARG A 160 21.43 -10.79 -7.11
N TRP A 161 20.27 -11.12 -7.67
CA TRP A 161 19.95 -10.77 -9.05
C TRP A 161 19.91 -9.25 -9.26
N PHE A 162 19.27 -8.49 -8.36
CA PHE A 162 19.21 -7.03 -8.45
C PHE A 162 20.56 -6.35 -8.23
N VAL A 163 21.39 -6.89 -7.33
CA VAL A 163 22.76 -6.39 -7.13
C VAL A 163 23.61 -6.59 -8.39
N ALA A 164 23.43 -7.72 -9.09
CA ALA A 164 24.12 -7.99 -10.35
C ALA A 164 23.55 -7.20 -11.54
N ASN A 165 22.27 -6.82 -11.49
CA ASN A 165 21.54 -6.15 -12.58
C ASN A 165 20.79 -4.91 -12.05
N PRO A 166 21.51 -3.87 -11.60
CA PRO A 166 20.87 -2.66 -11.11
C PRO A 166 20.09 -1.97 -12.23
N ARG A 167 18.87 -1.53 -11.93
CA ARG A 167 17.96 -0.83 -12.86
C ARG A 167 17.83 -1.53 -14.23
N PRO A 168 17.32 -2.77 -14.27
CA PRO A 168 17.46 -3.63 -15.45
C PRO A 168 16.61 -3.21 -16.65
N GLY A 169 15.61 -2.34 -16.49
CA GLY A 169 14.77 -1.88 -17.60
C GLY A 169 13.92 -2.99 -18.22
N ILE A 170 13.55 -4.01 -17.43
CA ILE A 170 12.72 -5.15 -17.86
C ILE A 170 11.49 -5.31 -16.96
N TYR A 171 10.49 -6.06 -17.42
CA TYR A 171 9.32 -6.42 -16.61
C TYR A 171 9.70 -7.42 -15.52
N LEU A 172 8.98 -7.39 -14.40
CA LEU A 172 9.19 -8.31 -13.27
C LEU A 172 9.10 -9.80 -13.66
N ARG A 173 8.30 -10.14 -14.68
CA ARG A 173 8.18 -11.52 -15.20
C ARG A 173 9.43 -12.04 -15.91
N GLN A 174 10.28 -11.13 -16.38
CA GLN A 174 11.51 -11.43 -17.10
C GLN A 174 12.71 -11.70 -16.18
N LEU A 175 12.51 -11.62 -14.85
CA LEU A 175 13.53 -12.01 -13.89
C LEU A 175 13.76 -13.52 -13.98
N ASP A 176 14.83 -13.93 -14.66
CA ASP A 176 15.22 -15.33 -14.81
C ASP A 176 15.97 -15.83 -13.57
N ILE A 177 15.22 -16.00 -12.49
CA ILE A 177 15.74 -16.44 -11.19
C ILE A 177 15.18 -17.84 -10.89
N PRO A 178 16.01 -18.88 -10.84
CA PRO A 178 15.56 -20.24 -10.58
C PRO A 178 14.72 -20.36 -9.30
N GLY A 179 13.54 -20.98 -9.42
CA GLY A 179 12.60 -21.20 -8.31
C GLY A 179 11.79 -19.96 -7.88
N VAL A 180 11.99 -18.81 -8.52
CA VAL A 180 11.27 -17.56 -8.20
C VAL A 180 10.27 -17.25 -9.31
N ASP A 181 8.99 -17.40 -9.01
CA ASP A 181 7.92 -16.89 -9.86
C ASP A 181 7.61 -15.42 -9.53
N THR A 182 6.93 -14.73 -10.45
CA THR A 182 6.57 -13.31 -10.29
C THR A 182 5.70 -13.06 -9.05
N LYS A 183 4.77 -13.98 -8.73
CA LYS A 183 3.87 -13.86 -7.58
C LYS A 183 4.65 -13.88 -6.28
N PHE A 184 5.76 -14.63 -6.21
CA PHE A 184 6.65 -14.64 -5.04
C PHE A 184 7.15 -13.23 -4.68
N ILE A 185 7.56 -12.44 -5.68
CA ILE A 185 8.06 -11.08 -5.51
C ILE A 185 6.88 -10.12 -5.27
N GLU A 186 5.79 -10.22 -6.03
CA GLU A 186 4.63 -9.34 -5.93
C GLU A 186 4.03 -9.30 -4.52
N VAL A 187 3.85 -10.47 -3.88
CA VAL A 187 3.30 -10.55 -2.52
C VAL A 187 4.31 -10.11 -1.45
N ARG A 188 5.60 -9.97 -1.79
CA ARG A 188 6.70 -9.58 -0.90
C ARG A 188 7.32 -8.24 -1.24
N LYS A 189 6.70 -7.41 -2.09
CA LYS A 189 7.26 -6.11 -2.53
C LYS A 189 7.71 -5.22 -1.37
N GLY A 190 6.97 -5.19 -0.26
CA GLY A 190 7.37 -4.44 0.94
C GLY A 190 8.66 -4.94 1.58
N LEU A 191 8.76 -6.26 1.81
CA LEU A 191 9.98 -6.90 2.33
C LEU A 191 11.16 -6.70 1.37
N MET A 192 10.94 -6.96 0.08
CA MET A 192 11.96 -6.80 -0.95
C MET A 192 12.47 -5.36 -0.97
N ALA A 193 11.58 -4.38 -0.84
CA ALA A 193 11.99 -2.99 -0.85
C ALA A 193 12.91 -2.63 0.33
N GLU A 194 12.55 -3.06 1.55
CA GLU A 194 13.39 -2.82 2.73
C GLU A 194 14.79 -3.43 2.64
N LEU A 195 14.90 -4.60 2.00
CA LEU A 195 16.17 -5.30 1.82
C LEU A 195 16.98 -4.70 0.67
N LEU A 196 16.33 -4.46 -0.48
CA LEU A 196 16.96 -3.85 -1.67
C LEU A 196 17.50 -2.45 -1.36
N ASP A 197 16.79 -1.67 -0.54
CA ASP A 197 17.23 -0.35 -0.09
C ASP A 197 18.56 -0.36 0.69
N GLN A 198 18.94 -1.51 1.26
CA GLN A 198 20.19 -1.67 1.99
C GLN A 198 21.30 -2.31 1.17
N VAL A 199 20.95 -3.18 0.20
CA VAL A 199 21.96 -3.91 -0.60
C VAL A 199 22.32 -3.22 -1.91
N LEU A 200 21.45 -2.34 -2.43
CA LEU A 200 21.72 -1.58 -3.64
C LEU A 200 22.38 -0.24 -3.34
N PRO A 201 23.26 0.25 -4.23
CA PRO A 201 23.75 1.63 -4.17
C PRO A 201 22.61 2.64 -4.29
N ALA A 202 22.72 3.77 -3.60
CA ALA A 202 21.66 4.79 -3.56
C ALA A 202 21.31 5.34 -4.95
N GLU A 203 22.30 5.46 -5.84
CA GLU A 203 22.14 5.88 -7.23
C GLU A 203 21.33 4.89 -8.09
N SER A 204 21.23 3.63 -7.66
CA SER A 204 20.44 2.61 -8.36
C SER A 204 18.96 2.63 -7.95
N ILE A 205 18.61 3.39 -6.91
CA ILE A 205 17.27 3.45 -6.34
C ILE A 205 16.63 4.80 -6.69
N ASP A 206 15.42 4.78 -7.24
CA ASP A 206 14.65 6.01 -7.38
C ASP A 206 14.03 6.40 -6.02
N ALA A 207 14.61 7.42 -5.39
CA ALA A 207 14.17 7.92 -4.09
C ALA A 207 12.77 8.55 -4.11
N GLY A 208 12.31 9.04 -5.28
CA GLY A 208 10.97 9.61 -5.44
C GLY A 208 9.87 8.54 -5.57
N ALA A 209 10.26 7.31 -5.92
CA ALA A 209 9.34 6.17 -6.02
C ALA A 209 9.15 5.51 -4.65
N VAL A 210 8.00 5.74 -4.00
CA VAL A 210 7.69 5.29 -2.63
C VAL A 210 6.51 4.33 -2.60
N GLY A 211 6.62 3.31 -1.74
CA GLY A 211 5.57 2.34 -1.48
C GLY A 211 5.48 1.20 -2.50
N ALA A 212 4.74 0.15 -2.14
CA ALA A 212 4.71 -1.10 -2.91
C ALA A 212 4.17 -0.94 -4.35
N ARG A 213 3.31 0.06 -4.61
CA ARG A 213 2.79 0.35 -5.96
C ARG A 213 3.86 0.88 -6.90
N GLN A 214 4.90 1.53 -6.37
CA GLN A 214 6.00 2.10 -7.15
C GLN A 214 7.27 1.25 -7.06
N PHE A 215 7.18 0.01 -6.55
CA PHE A 215 8.29 -0.94 -6.47
C PHE A 215 9.03 -1.08 -7.80
N ASP A 216 8.28 -1.21 -8.89
CA ASP A 216 8.84 -1.45 -10.22
C ASP A 216 9.71 -0.24 -10.63
N THR A 217 9.14 0.97 -10.56
CA THR A 217 9.87 2.23 -10.82
C THR A 217 11.08 2.40 -9.90
N ARG A 218 10.91 2.11 -8.61
CA ARG A 218 11.94 2.27 -7.57
C ARG A 218 13.22 1.52 -7.91
N TYR A 219 13.09 0.29 -8.41
CA TYR A 219 14.22 -0.58 -8.73
C TYR A 219 14.50 -0.69 -10.24
N GLY A 220 13.95 0.22 -11.04
CA GLY A 220 14.19 0.31 -12.49
C GLY A 220 13.64 -0.86 -13.30
N LEU A 221 12.56 -1.50 -12.83
CA LEU A 221 11.74 -2.39 -13.63
C LEU A 221 10.75 -1.59 -14.48
N LEU A 222 10.31 -2.19 -15.59
CA LEU A 222 9.24 -1.64 -16.40
C LEU A 222 7.88 -1.89 -15.75
N GLY A 223 7.11 -0.81 -15.57
CA GLY A 223 5.69 -0.88 -15.26
C GLY A 223 4.85 -1.13 -16.52
N LYS A 224 3.57 -1.50 -16.32
CA LYS A 224 2.62 -1.63 -17.43
C LYS A 224 2.51 -0.27 -18.16
N PRO A 225 2.73 -0.21 -19.49
CA PRO A 225 2.67 1.05 -20.21
C PRO A 225 1.25 1.62 -20.15
N ALA A 226 1.14 2.93 -19.92
CA ALA A 226 -0.14 3.63 -19.99
C ALA A 226 -0.77 3.41 -21.36
N GLN A 227 -2.03 2.99 -21.36
CA GLN A 227 -2.80 2.73 -22.57
C GLN A 227 -3.75 3.89 -22.87
N ILE A 228 -4.13 4.00 -24.14
CA ILE A 228 -5.19 4.85 -24.64
C ILE A 228 -6.11 4.02 -25.51
N ARG A 229 -7.41 4.13 -25.29
CA ARG A 229 -8.43 3.49 -26.12
C ARG A 229 -9.06 4.53 -27.03
N PHE A 230 -9.25 4.18 -28.29
CA PHE A 230 -9.90 5.04 -29.25
C PHE A 230 -10.63 4.19 -30.29
N ARG A 231 -11.65 4.78 -30.90
CA ARG A 231 -12.40 4.18 -31.98
C ARG A 231 -12.43 5.08 -33.20
N ILE A 232 -12.05 4.53 -34.34
CA ILE A 232 -12.11 5.17 -35.65
C ILE A 232 -13.56 5.06 -36.14
N LEU A 233 -14.14 6.20 -36.50
CA LEU A 233 -15.56 6.34 -36.84
C LEU A 233 -15.84 6.32 -38.35
N ASP A 234 -14.80 6.14 -39.15
CA ASP A 234 -14.87 6.05 -40.61
C ASP A 234 -14.06 4.83 -41.09
N GLN A 235 -14.75 3.91 -41.76
CA GLN A 235 -14.19 2.67 -42.28
C GLN A 235 -12.97 2.87 -43.19
N ARG A 236 -12.89 4.01 -43.89
CA ARG A 236 -11.75 4.33 -44.77
C ARG A 236 -10.43 4.48 -44.01
N HIS A 237 -10.50 4.76 -42.71
CA HIS A 237 -9.33 5.00 -41.85
C HIS A 237 -9.00 3.83 -40.92
N TYR A 238 -9.73 2.70 -41.01
CA TYR A 238 -9.51 1.56 -40.12
C TYR A 238 -8.07 1.03 -40.21
N VAL A 239 -7.51 0.70 -39.05
CA VAL A 239 -6.12 0.20 -38.95
C VAL A 239 -6.16 -1.31 -39.09
N GLY A 240 -5.78 -1.82 -40.26
CA GLY A 240 -5.82 -3.26 -40.55
C GLY A 240 -7.22 -3.87 -40.45
N GLY A 241 -8.26 -3.07 -40.72
CA GLY A 241 -9.67 -3.47 -40.56
C GLY A 241 -10.23 -3.28 -39.15
N CYS A 242 -9.41 -2.89 -38.17
CA CYS A 242 -9.86 -2.61 -36.80
C CYS A 242 -10.34 -1.17 -36.66
N SER A 243 -11.50 -1.00 -36.04
CA SER A 243 -12.06 0.32 -35.70
C SER A 243 -11.82 0.70 -34.25
N ASP A 244 -11.90 -0.24 -33.30
CA ASP A 244 -11.72 -0.02 -31.87
C ASP A 244 -10.37 -0.60 -31.41
N LEU A 245 -9.49 0.26 -30.91
CA LEU A 245 -8.12 -0.09 -30.55
C LEU A 245 -7.77 0.43 -29.16
N MET A 246 -6.96 -0.34 -28.44
CA MET A 246 -6.28 0.11 -27.22
C MET A 246 -4.79 -0.10 -27.39
N VAL A 247 -4.01 0.97 -27.33
CA VAL A 247 -2.56 0.97 -27.59
C VAL A 247 -1.79 1.73 -26.52
N PRO A 248 -0.48 1.50 -26.35
CA PRO A 248 0.36 2.36 -25.53
C PRO A 248 0.30 3.82 -25.99
N VAL A 249 0.30 4.77 -25.05
CA VAL A 249 0.26 6.22 -25.35
C VAL A 249 1.34 6.62 -26.35
N ALA A 250 2.57 6.09 -26.21
CA ALA A 250 3.66 6.36 -27.14
C ALA A 250 3.36 5.90 -28.58
N GLN A 251 2.64 4.79 -28.76
CA GLN A 251 2.24 4.33 -30.09
C GLN A 251 1.12 5.19 -30.67
N PHE A 252 0.17 5.64 -29.85
CA PHE A 252 -0.86 6.58 -30.28
C PHE A 252 -0.27 7.96 -30.65
N ALA A 253 0.72 8.44 -29.90
CA ALA A 253 1.48 9.64 -30.22
C ALA A 253 2.21 9.53 -31.57
N ALA A 254 2.66 8.33 -31.94
CA ALA A 254 3.30 8.05 -33.23
C ALA A 254 2.31 7.64 -34.35
N LEU A 255 1.00 7.59 -34.07
CA LEU A 255 0.00 7.13 -35.03
C LEU A 255 -0.05 8.06 -36.25
N ARG A 256 0.11 7.47 -37.44
CA ARG A 256 -0.11 8.16 -38.71
C ARG A 256 -1.53 7.90 -39.16
N THR A 257 -2.36 8.93 -39.11
CA THR A 257 -3.78 8.85 -39.48
C THR A 257 -4.17 10.00 -40.40
N GLY A 258 -5.10 9.72 -41.33
CA GLY A 258 -5.75 10.71 -42.18
C GLY A 258 -7.00 11.32 -41.57
N VAL A 259 -7.34 10.95 -40.32
CA VAL A 259 -8.46 11.52 -39.59
C VAL A 259 -8.23 13.01 -39.31
N ASP A 260 -9.24 13.83 -39.60
CA ASP A 260 -9.18 15.28 -39.43
C ASP A 260 -9.84 15.75 -38.14
N ARG A 261 -10.73 14.94 -37.58
CA ARG A 261 -11.51 15.27 -36.39
C ARG A 261 -11.37 14.24 -35.29
N VAL A 262 -11.15 14.71 -34.07
CA VAL A 262 -10.99 13.88 -32.88
C VAL A 262 -11.98 14.32 -31.82
N TYR A 263 -12.89 13.43 -31.45
CA TYR A 263 -13.74 13.59 -30.28
C TYR A 263 -13.02 13.02 -29.06
N ILE A 264 -13.10 13.68 -27.92
CA ILE A 264 -12.58 13.18 -26.64
C ILE A 264 -13.76 13.12 -25.67
N THR A 265 -14.01 11.94 -25.10
CA THR A 265 -15.08 11.71 -24.13
C THR A 265 -14.55 11.03 -22.89
N GLU A 266 -15.11 11.36 -21.73
CA GLU A 266 -14.71 10.77 -20.45
C GLU A 266 -15.34 9.41 -20.15
N ASN A 267 -16.46 9.09 -20.80
CA ASN A 267 -17.20 7.85 -20.56
C ASN A 267 -16.93 6.82 -21.65
N GLU A 268 -16.53 5.61 -21.25
CA GLU A 268 -16.15 4.55 -22.18
C GLU A 268 -17.33 4.07 -23.02
N VAL A 269 -18.51 3.96 -22.41
CA VAL A 269 -19.74 3.55 -23.10
C VAL A 269 -20.15 4.60 -24.12
N ASN A 270 -19.95 5.89 -23.83
CA ASN A 270 -20.20 6.96 -24.81
C ASN A 270 -19.26 6.85 -26.01
N ALA A 271 -17.97 6.53 -25.81
CA ALA A 271 -17.04 6.28 -26.91
C ALA A 271 -17.47 5.08 -27.77
N LEU A 272 -18.07 4.05 -27.17
CA LEU A 272 -18.61 2.87 -27.86
C LEU A 272 -19.97 3.12 -28.51
N ALA A 273 -20.77 4.05 -28.02
CA ALA A 273 -22.06 4.41 -28.58
C ALA A 273 -21.96 5.53 -29.64
N PHE A 274 -20.80 6.16 -29.80
CA PHE A 274 -20.63 7.26 -30.78
C PHE A 274 -21.12 6.85 -32.18
N PRO A 275 -21.79 7.72 -32.94
CA PRO A 275 -22.16 7.40 -34.32
C PRO A 275 -20.93 7.39 -35.24
N ASP A 276 -21.05 6.75 -36.39
CA ASP A 276 -20.06 6.86 -37.46
C ASP A 276 -20.05 8.29 -38.01
N VAL A 277 -18.84 8.84 -38.22
CA VAL A 277 -18.60 10.20 -38.70
C VAL A 277 -17.40 10.18 -39.62
N GLU A 278 -17.53 10.82 -40.79
CA GLU A 278 -16.49 10.87 -41.81
C GLU A 278 -15.18 11.46 -41.26
N SER A 279 -14.05 10.84 -41.65
CA SER A 279 -12.69 11.25 -41.28
C SER A 279 -12.51 11.63 -39.82
N SER A 280 -13.13 10.84 -38.93
CA SER A 280 -13.20 11.10 -37.50
C SER A 280 -12.76 9.91 -36.65
N MET A 281 -12.35 10.19 -35.42
CA MET A 281 -12.20 9.19 -34.36
C MET A 281 -12.69 9.74 -33.02
N VAL A 282 -13.07 8.85 -32.11
CA VAL A 282 -13.35 9.17 -30.71
C VAL A 282 -12.28 8.55 -29.81
N VAL A 283 -11.74 9.32 -28.89
CA VAL A 283 -10.76 8.91 -27.91
C VAL A 283 -11.43 8.86 -26.55
N PHE A 284 -11.27 7.73 -25.87
CA PHE A 284 -11.67 7.60 -24.47
C PHE A 284 -10.58 8.23 -23.59
N GLY A 285 -10.92 9.35 -22.98
CA GLY A 285 -9.99 10.24 -22.28
C GLY A 285 -10.22 10.35 -20.78
N GLY A 286 -10.98 9.43 -20.15
CA GLY A 286 -11.48 9.55 -18.77
C GLY A 286 -10.48 10.22 -17.81
N GLY A 287 -10.92 11.24 -17.05
CA GLY A 287 -10.17 12.15 -16.16
C GLY A 287 -8.63 12.23 -16.20
N TYR A 288 -7.93 11.12 -15.98
CA TYR A 288 -6.45 11.00 -16.06
C TYR A 288 -5.91 10.83 -17.49
N GLY A 289 -6.77 10.64 -18.49
CA GLY A 289 -6.39 10.43 -19.89
C GLY A 289 -5.88 11.70 -20.56
N ILE A 290 -6.34 12.87 -20.12
CA ILE A 290 -6.04 14.15 -20.79
C ILE A 290 -4.59 14.58 -20.60
N ASP A 291 -4.00 14.33 -19.43
CA ASP A 291 -2.57 14.56 -19.21
C ASP A 291 -1.72 13.65 -20.12
N ARG A 292 -2.24 12.50 -20.54
CA ARG A 292 -1.58 11.61 -21.51
C ARG A 292 -1.67 12.16 -22.94
N LEU A 293 -2.76 12.83 -23.27
CA LEU A 293 -2.96 13.47 -24.58
C LEU A 293 -2.02 14.65 -24.81
N ALA A 294 -1.48 15.25 -23.75
CA ALA A 294 -0.46 16.29 -23.86
C ALA A 294 0.79 15.85 -24.65
N GLN A 295 1.07 14.54 -24.69
CA GLN A 295 2.20 13.93 -25.40
C GLN A 295 1.91 13.64 -26.88
N VAL A 296 0.69 13.92 -27.35
CA VAL A 296 0.21 13.52 -28.69
C VAL A 296 0.17 14.75 -29.60
N ASP A 297 1.33 15.10 -30.16
CA ASP A 297 1.49 16.36 -30.90
C ASP A 297 0.59 16.50 -32.13
N TRP A 298 0.30 15.39 -32.81
CA TRP A 298 -0.53 15.43 -34.01
C TRP A 298 -1.97 15.87 -33.75
N LEU A 299 -2.46 15.83 -32.50
CA LEU A 299 -3.79 16.36 -32.16
C LEU A 299 -3.88 17.88 -32.35
N ARG A 300 -2.75 18.60 -32.24
CA ARG A 300 -2.70 20.06 -32.37
C ARG A 300 -3.05 20.54 -33.78
N SER A 301 -2.90 19.67 -34.79
CA SER A 301 -3.24 19.96 -36.19
C SER A 301 -4.61 19.43 -36.60
N ARG A 302 -5.43 18.93 -35.65
CA ARG A 302 -6.75 18.35 -35.90
C ARG A 302 -7.84 19.18 -35.26
N ARG A 303 -9.08 18.98 -35.72
CA ARG A 303 -10.25 19.54 -35.05
C ARG A 303 -10.60 18.67 -33.84
N VAL A 304 -10.28 19.15 -32.66
CA VAL A 304 -10.52 18.44 -31.40
C VAL A 304 -11.79 18.95 -30.74
N LEU A 305 -12.72 18.04 -30.44
CA LEU A 305 -13.95 18.33 -29.69
C LEU A 305 -13.98 17.54 -28.39
N TYR A 306 -14.13 18.23 -27.28
CA TYR A 306 -14.19 17.65 -25.95
C TYR A 306 -15.63 17.59 -25.47
N TRP A 307 -16.08 16.41 -25.04
CA TRP A 307 -17.39 16.21 -24.43
C TRP A 307 -17.19 15.63 -23.03
N GLY A 308 -17.38 16.46 -22.02
CA GLY A 308 -17.38 16.08 -20.60
C GLY A 308 -18.73 16.37 -19.93
N ASP A 309 -18.77 16.20 -18.63
CA ASP A 309 -19.93 16.57 -17.80
C ASP A 309 -20.08 18.10 -17.72
N ILE A 310 -21.32 18.58 -17.61
CA ILE A 310 -21.57 20.00 -17.30
C ILE A 310 -21.60 20.15 -15.77
N ASP A 311 -20.41 20.30 -15.20
CA ASP A 311 -20.14 20.64 -13.80
C ASP A 311 -18.83 21.42 -13.68
N THR A 312 -18.42 21.77 -12.45
CA THR A 312 -17.18 22.55 -12.27
C THR A 312 -15.93 21.75 -12.62
N HIS A 313 -15.93 20.44 -12.43
CA HIS A 313 -14.81 19.56 -12.76
C HIS A 313 -14.62 19.36 -14.28
N GLY A 314 -15.70 19.16 -15.03
CA GLY A 314 -15.69 18.99 -16.48
C GLY A 314 -15.12 20.21 -17.20
N PHE A 315 -15.45 21.42 -16.75
CA PHE A 315 -14.82 22.64 -17.26
C PHE A 315 -13.34 22.78 -16.86
N ALA A 316 -12.95 22.33 -15.66
CA ALA A 316 -11.54 22.31 -15.27
C ALA A 316 -10.72 21.33 -16.12
N ILE A 317 -11.33 20.23 -16.53
CA ILE A 317 -10.73 19.29 -17.48
C ILE A 317 -10.57 19.94 -18.86
N LEU A 318 -11.60 20.61 -19.38
CA LEU A 318 -11.52 21.35 -20.64
C LEU A 318 -10.42 22.42 -20.63
N ASP A 319 -10.30 23.18 -19.53
CA ASP A 319 -9.22 24.17 -19.35
C ASP A 319 -7.83 23.53 -19.43
N ARG A 320 -7.63 22.39 -18.75
CA ARG A 320 -6.38 21.61 -18.81
C ARG A 320 -6.10 21.07 -20.20
N LEU A 321 -7.12 20.55 -20.90
CA LEU A 321 -6.99 20.10 -22.27
C LEU A 321 -6.50 21.24 -23.17
N ARG A 322 -7.08 22.44 -23.03
CA ARG A 322 -6.68 23.63 -23.81
C ARG A 322 -5.29 24.15 -23.49
N ALA A 323 -4.71 23.82 -22.34
CA ALA A 323 -3.30 24.09 -22.10
C ALA A 323 -2.40 23.31 -23.07
N SER A 324 -2.81 22.10 -23.47
CA SER A 324 -2.08 21.25 -24.41
C SER A 324 -2.58 21.37 -25.85
N ILE A 325 -3.87 21.61 -26.06
CA ILE A 325 -4.50 21.70 -27.38
C ILE A 325 -5.35 22.98 -27.42
N PRO A 326 -4.74 24.17 -27.64
CA PRO A 326 -5.46 25.45 -27.54
C PRO A 326 -6.69 25.58 -28.44
N GLY A 327 -6.72 24.86 -29.57
CA GLY A 327 -7.84 24.84 -30.51
C GLY A 327 -8.99 23.89 -30.15
N ALA A 328 -8.95 23.22 -29.00
CA ALA A 328 -10.02 22.29 -28.61
C ALA A 328 -11.34 23.03 -28.33
N ALA A 329 -12.43 22.59 -28.95
CA ALA A 329 -13.78 23.09 -28.71
C ALA A 329 -14.53 22.18 -27.73
N SER A 330 -15.48 22.72 -26.97
CA SER A 330 -16.43 21.90 -26.23
C SER A 330 -17.53 21.38 -27.16
N LEU A 331 -18.11 20.23 -26.83
CA LEU A 331 -19.26 19.62 -27.47
C LEU A 331 -20.28 19.30 -26.37
N LEU A 332 -21.51 19.80 -26.52
CA LEU A 332 -22.63 19.54 -25.59
C LEU A 332 -22.34 20.00 -24.14
N MET A 333 -21.50 21.03 -23.98
CA MET A 333 -21.19 21.65 -22.68
C MET A 333 -21.62 23.12 -22.64
N ASP A 334 -22.78 23.40 -23.23
CA ASP A 334 -23.37 24.73 -23.31
C ASP A 334 -24.65 24.85 -22.46
N ALA A 335 -25.09 26.09 -22.27
CA ALA A 335 -26.25 26.39 -21.43
C ALA A 335 -27.55 25.80 -22.00
N ASP A 336 -27.70 25.75 -23.33
CA ASP A 336 -28.90 25.21 -23.98
C ASP A 336 -29.02 23.71 -23.71
N THR A 337 -27.92 22.97 -23.86
CA THR A 337 -27.83 21.54 -23.52
C THR A 337 -28.17 21.33 -22.04
N LEU A 338 -27.62 22.15 -21.15
CA LEU A 338 -27.91 22.06 -19.72
C LEU A 338 -29.40 22.25 -19.43
N GLN A 339 -30.02 23.31 -19.96
CA GLN A 339 -31.43 23.63 -19.71
C GLN A 339 -32.38 22.60 -20.33
N ALA A 340 -32.09 22.10 -21.52
CA ALA A 340 -32.88 21.05 -22.18
C ALA A 340 -32.97 19.77 -21.33
N HIS A 341 -31.96 19.50 -20.51
CA HIS A 341 -31.85 18.28 -19.69
C HIS A 341 -32.10 18.54 -18.19
N ARG A 342 -32.86 19.58 -17.85
CA ARG A 342 -33.17 19.94 -16.46
C ARG A 342 -33.77 18.81 -15.62
N HIS A 343 -34.54 17.93 -16.25
CA HIS A 343 -35.22 16.80 -15.59
C HIS A 343 -34.27 15.70 -15.10
N VAL A 344 -33.00 15.70 -15.54
CA VAL A 344 -31.99 14.69 -15.18
C VAL A 344 -30.76 15.28 -14.48
N TRP A 345 -30.82 16.55 -14.05
CA TRP A 345 -29.77 17.16 -13.25
C TRP A 345 -29.48 16.34 -11.99
N GLY A 346 -28.21 16.19 -11.69
CA GLY A 346 -27.68 15.61 -10.46
C GLY A 346 -26.90 16.64 -9.66
N GLN A 347 -26.06 16.13 -8.76
CA GLN A 347 -25.19 16.94 -7.93
C GLN A 347 -23.74 16.47 -8.03
N GLU A 348 -22.82 17.42 -8.06
CA GLU A 348 -21.38 17.22 -7.94
C GLU A 348 -21.02 16.93 -6.48
N ASP A 349 -20.11 15.97 -6.26
CA ASP A 349 -19.54 15.73 -4.94
C ASP A 349 -18.82 17.00 -4.46
N GLY A 350 -19.10 17.43 -3.22
CA GLY A 350 -18.55 18.68 -2.67
C GLY A 350 -17.02 18.73 -2.73
N ASP A 351 -16.35 17.61 -2.49
CA ASP A 351 -14.89 17.49 -2.48
C ASP A 351 -14.26 17.50 -3.88
N LYS A 352 -15.05 17.32 -4.95
CA LYS A 352 -14.58 17.29 -6.34
C LYS A 352 -14.74 18.62 -7.06
N ARG A 353 -15.46 19.56 -6.45
CA ARG A 353 -15.72 20.88 -7.04
C ARG A 353 -14.43 21.61 -7.36
N CYS A 354 -14.35 22.12 -8.57
CA CYS A 354 -13.29 23.05 -8.96
C CYS A 354 -13.71 24.48 -8.63
N LEU A 355 -13.08 25.06 -7.62
CA LEU A 355 -13.29 26.47 -7.24
C LEU A 355 -12.22 27.42 -7.81
N ALA A 356 -11.19 26.88 -8.46
CA ALA A 356 -10.12 27.67 -9.08
C ALA A 356 -10.63 28.53 -10.24
N ASP A 357 -9.87 29.56 -10.59
CA ASP A 357 -10.14 30.37 -11.78
C ASP A 357 -9.62 29.65 -13.03
N LEU A 358 -10.52 29.45 -14.00
CA LEU A 358 -10.24 28.81 -15.28
C LEU A 358 -10.01 29.88 -16.33
N MET A 359 -8.81 29.89 -16.92
CA MET A 359 -8.31 31.01 -17.74
C MET A 359 -8.44 30.76 -19.25
N ARG A 360 -8.77 29.53 -19.66
CA ARG A 360 -8.80 29.09 -21.06
C ARG A 360 -10.21 28.73 -21.55
N LEU A 361 -11.24 29.06 -20.77
CA LEU A 361 -12.63 28.92 -21.20
C LEU A 361 -13.01 30.04 -22.18
N THR A 362 -13.94 29.75 -23.08
CA THR A 362 -14.58 30.81 -23.88
C THR A 362 -15.48 31.65 -22.97
N GLU A 363 -15.96 32.79 -23.47
CA GLU A 363 -16.86 33.65 -22.70
C GLU A 363 -18.13 32.92 -22.24
N GLN A 364 -18.76 32.18 -23.15
CA GLN A 364 -19.98 31.40 -22.89
C GLN A 364 -19.74 30.27 -21.88
N GLU A 365 -18.65 29.52 -22.04
CA GLU A 365 -18.29 28.45 -21.10
C GLU A 365 -17.93 29.00 -19.72
N ARG A 366 -17.24 30.14 -19.67
CA ARG A 366 -16.89 30.81 -18.41
C ARG A 366 -18.12 31.32 -17.68
N GLU A 367 -19.08 31.91 -18.41
CA GLU A 367 -20.34 32.33 -17.83
C GLU A 367 -21.07 31.15 -17.17
N LEU A 368 -21.22 30.04 -17.90
CA LEU A 368 -21.85 28.83 -17.38
C LEU A 368 -21.08 28.26 -16.18
N PHE A 369 -19.75 28.17 -16.28
CA PHE A 369 -18.91 27.73 -15.17
C PHE A 369 -19.09 28.59 -13.91
N LEU A 370 -19.15 29.93 -14.04
CA LEU A 370 -19.36 30.82 -12.91
C LEU A 370 -20.75 30.65 -12.28
N GLN A 371 -21.78 30.40 -13.08
CA GLN A 371 -23.12 30.08 -12.59
C GLN A 371 -23.15 28.75 -11.80
N LEU A 372 -22.45 27.72 -12.29
CA LEU A 372 -22.31 26.42 -11.61
C LEU A 372 -21.47 26.55 -10.32
N ARG A 373 -20.34 27.26 -10.38
CA ARG A 373 -19.44 27.50 -9.23
C ARG A 373 -20.14 28.30 -8.12
N GLY A 374 -20.97 29.27 -8.50
CA GLY A 374 -21.73 30.12 -7.59
C GLY A 374 -23.07 29.54 -7.13
N ASP A 375 -23.40 28.30 -7.50
CA ASP A 375 -24.67 27.64 -7.19
C ASP A 375 -25.90 28.46 -7.63
N ILE A 376 -25.78 29.27 -8.69
CA ILE A 376 -26.83 30.19 -9.16
C ILE A 376 -28.03 29.43 -9.73
N LEU A 377 -27.77 28.35 -10.47
CA LEU A 377 -28.79 27.52 -11.12
C LEU A 377 -29.32 26.39 -10.22
N GLY A 378 -28.56 26.05 -9.17
CA GLY A 378 -28.84 24.95 -8.24
C GLY A 378 -27.60 24.61 -7.44
N GLU A 379 -27.80 24.06 -6.23
CA GLU A 379 -26.69 23.66 -5.35
C GLU A 379 -25.90 22.52 -5.98
N ARG A 380 -24.59 22.74 -6.20
CA ARG A 380 -23.64 21.76 -6.72
C ARG A 380 -24.13 21.10 -8.00
N LEU A 381 -24.76 21.88 -8.86
CA LEU A 381 -25.43 21.34 -10.05
C LEU A 381 -24.45 20.58 -10.94
N ARG A 382 -24.87 19.40 -11.40
CA ARG A 382 -24.14 18.57 -12.35
C ARG A 382 -25.07 17.96 -13.38
N LEU A 383 -24.73 18.05 -14.67
CA LEU A 383 -25.31 17.20 -15.70
C LEU A 383 -24.26 16.22 -16.20
N GLU A 384 -24.42 14.95 -15.83
CA GLU A 384 -23.58 13.87 -16.29
C GLU A 384 -23.78 13.64 -17.79
N GLN A 385 -22.69 13.45 -18.52
CA GLN A 385 -22.65 13.22 -19.96
C GLN A 385 -23.59 12.09 -20.40
N GLU A 386 -23.64 11.00 -19.63
CA GLU A 386 -24.47 9.82 -19.91
C GLU A 386 -25.98 10.06 -19.74
N ARG A 387 -26.37 11.18 -19.12
CA ARG A 387 -27.78 11.57 -18.95
C ARG A 387 -28.29 12.44 -20.09
N ILE A 388 -27.41 12.91 -20.98
CA ILE A 388 -27.82 13.61 -22.21
C ILE A 388 -28.49 12.58 -23.13
N GLY A 389 -29.67 12.91 -23.64
CA GLY A 389 -30.43 12.00 -24.49
C GLY A 389 -29.62 11.59 -25.74
N TYR A 390 -29.58 10.28 -26.04
CA TYR A 390 -28.75 9.77 -27.13
C TYR A 390 -29.04 10.42 -28.50
N THR A 391 -30.32 10.64 -28.84
CA THR A 391 -30.70 11.33 -30.08
C THR A 391 -30.13 12.74 -30.15
N TRP A 392 -30.19 13.49 -29.05
CA TRP A 392 -29.62 14.84 -28.96
C TRP A 392 -28.10 14.81 -29.20
N ALA A 393 -27.41 13.85 -28.59
CA ALA A 393 -25.98 13.68 -28.78
C ALA A 393 -25.63 13.37 -30.25
N VAL A 394 -26.34 12.43 -30.88
CA VAL A 394 -26.12 12.08 -32.29
C VAL A 394 -26.36 13.26 -33.23
N ASP A 395 -27.42 14.04 -33.00
CA ASP A 395 -27.73 15.21 -33.82
C ASP A 395 -26.65 16.29 -33.69
N ALA A 396 -26.17 16.56 -32.47
CA ALA A 396 -25.08 17.48 -32.25
C ALA A 396 -23.77 17.00 -32.91
N ILE A 397 -23.42 15.72 -32.76
CA ILE A 397 -22.21 15.13 -33.35
C ILE A 397 -22.23 15.25 -34.89
N ARG A 398 -23.38 15.00 -35.53
CA ARG A 398 -23.52 15.12 -36.99
C ARG A 398 -23.41 16.55 -37.52
N GLN A 399 -23.66 17.55 -36.67
CA GLN A 399 -23.55 18.97 -37.03
C GLN A 399 -22.14 19.53 -36.85
N THR A 400 -21.25 18.79 -36.17
CA THR A 400 -19.84 19.16 -36.08
C THR A 400 -19.18 19.01 -37.44
#